data_AF-A0A3Q2QFB9-F1
#
_entry.id   AF-A0A3Q2QFB9-F1
#
_cell.length_a   1.000
_cell.length_b   1.000
_cell.length_c   1.000
_cell.angle_alpha   90.00
_cell.angle_beta   90.00
_cell.angle_gamma   90.00
#
_symmetry.space_group_name_H-M   'P 1'
#
loop_
_entity.id
_entity.type
_entity.pdbx_description
1 polymer ?
#
loop_
_entity_poly.entity_id
_entity_poly.type
_entity_poly.pdbx_seq_one_letter_code
_entity_poly.pdbx_strand_id
1 'polypeptide(L)'
;MCCVLFFKTGVKEETHRTRQTSDFYRTDPNLPQRFNNPDSFQGYGGKKIHPLYRTWNQTYGSKTPTVHEMQTQFNVTSHRFSELQLQSGMYEDHGFNTALERSKVMVSAEIQNRRPQKPPNSHNAEVPGSRGDEPQWIQPWAQGT
;
A
#
# COMPACT_ATOMS: atom_id res chain seq x y z
N MET A 1 36.51 56.55 -17.17
CA MET A 1 36.00 55.86 -15.97
C MET A 1 34.48 55.92 -16.02
N CYS A 2 33.81 54.82 -16.37
CA CYS A 2 32.36 54.78 -16.49
C CYS A 2 31.77 54.25 -15.17
N CYS A 3 31.01 55.07 -14.45
CA CYS A 3 30.33 54.65 -13.22
C CYS A 3 29.15 53.74 -13.58
N VAL A 4 29.28 52.46 -13.25
CA VAL A 4 28.21 51.47 -13.30
C VAL A 4 27.24 51.77 -12.15
N LEU A 5 26.10 52.39 -12.44
CA LEU A 5 25.00 52.49 -11.47
C LEU A 5 24.30 51.13 -11.38
N PHE A 6 24.75 50.33 -10.43
CA PHE A 6 24.10 49.08 -10.04
C PHE A 6 22.81 49.42 -9.28
N PHE A 7 21.68 49.42 -9.98
CA PHE A 7 20.36 49.51 -9.37
C PHE A 7 20.07 48.19 -8.64
N LYS A 8 20.41 48.12 -7.35
CA LYS A 8 19.91 47.06 -6.47
C LYS A 8 18.45 47.35 -6.16
N THR A 9 17.54 46.68 -6.86
CA THR A 9 16.15 46.59 -6.42
C THR A 9 16.14 45.81 -5.10
N GLY A 10 15.87 46.51 -3.99
CA GLY A 10 15.66 45.90 -2.69
C GLY A 10 14.48 44.94 -2.75
N VAL A 11 14.76 43.65 -2.57
CA VAL A 11 13.75 42.65 -2.23
C VAL A 11 13.27 42.99 -0.83
N LYS A 12 11.99 43.35 -0.69
CA LYS A 12 11.33 43.44 0.61
C LYS A 12 11.26 42.02 1.17
N GLU A 13 12.00 41.77 2.24
CA GLU A 13 11.94 40.55 3.02
C GLU A 13 10.69 40.61 3.89
N GLU A 14 9.55 40.33 3.27
CA GLU A 14 8.29 40.05 3.96
C GLU A 14 8.41 38.61 4.46
N THR A 15 8.16 38.37 5.75
CA THR A 15 8.10 37.02 6.31
C THR A 15 7.00 36.24 5.60
N HIS A 16 7.36 35.59 4.50
CA HIS A 16 6.47 34.84 3.63
C HIS A 16 5.94 33.66 4.45
N ARG A 17 4.75 33.82 5.05
CA ARG A 17 3.95 32.66 5.44
C ARG A 17 3.68 31.89 4.16
N THR A 18 4.49 30.87 3.92
CA THR A 18 4.27 29.89 2.86
C THR A 18 2.87 29.33 3.04
N ARG A 19 2.01 29.53 2.05
CA ARG A 19 0.62 29.05 2.06
C ARG A 19 0.63 27.54 2.21
N GLN A 20 0.13 27.04 3.34
CA GLN A 20 0.09 25.60 3.59
C GLN A 20 -1.15 24.99 2.96
N THR A 21 -1.11 23.71 2.61
CA THR A 21 -2.30 23.06 2.02
C THR A 21 -3.42 22.89 3.04
N SER A 22 -3.08 22.72 4.32
CA SER A 22 -4.02 22.70 5.44
C SER A 22 -4.80 24.00 5.62
N ASP A 23 -4.28 25.14 5.13
CA ASP A 23 -4.98 26.43 5.19
C ASP A 23 -6.17 26.50 4.22
N PHE A 24 -6.11 25.74 3.12
CA PHE A 24 -7.12 25.74 2.04
C PHE A 24 -7.98 24.49 2.01
N TYR A 25 -7.44 23.35 2.47
CA TYR A 25 -8.07 22.05 2.38
C TYR A 25 -7.98 21.29 3.70
N ARG A 26 -8.94 20.39 3.90
CA ARG A 26 -8.89 19.45 5.02
C ARG A 26 -7.88 18.35 4.71
N THR A 27 -6.74 18.38 5.40
CA THR A 27 -5.67 17.38 5.30
C THR A 27 -5.75 16.34 6.40
N ASP A 28 -5.21 15.15 6.16
CA ASP A 28 -5.03 14.11 7.18
C ASP A 28 -3.99 14.56 8.23
N PRO A 29 -4.20 14.35 9.55
CA PRO A 29 -3.17 14.63 10.57
C PRO A 29 -1.86 13.87 10.37
N ASN A 30 -1.86 12.70 9.72
CA ASN A 30 -0.67 11.89 9.44
C ASN A 30 -0.04 12.16 8.06
N LEU A 31 -0.48 13.21 7.37
CA LEU A 31 0.07 13.59 6.07
C LEU A 31 1.55 14.02 6.22
N PRO A 32 2.48 13.51 5.41
CA PRO A 32 3.87 13.97 5.45
C PRO A 32 3.98 15.48 5.24
N GLN A 33 4.78 16.14 6.08
CA GLN A 33 4.94 17.60 6.10
C GLN A 33 5.28 18.23 4.74
N ARG A 34 5.95 17.48 3.85
CA ARG A 34 6.25 17.92 2.48
C ARG A 34 4.98 18.22 1.67
N PHE A 35 3.92 17.44 1.83
CA PHE A 35 2.67 17.68 1.12
C PHE A 35 1.87 18.83 1.73
N ASN A 36 2.15 19.19 2.99
CA ASN A 36 1.57 20.38 3.59
C ASN A 36 2.22 21.68 3.10
N ASN A 37 3.51 21.62 2.71
CA ASN A 37 4.29 22.77 2.29
C ASN A 37 4.73 22.59 0.83
N PRO A 38 4.01 23.16 -0.16
CA PRO A 38 4.34 22.96 -1.59
C PRO A 38 5.76 23.45 -1.94
N ASP A 39 6.26 24.45 -1.22
CA ASP A 39 7.62 24.98 -1.39
C ASP A 39 8.73 23.99 -1.00
N SER A 40 8.38 22.88 -0.32
CA SER A 40 9.33 21.81 0.00
C SER A 40 9.79 21.01 -1.22
N PHE A 41 9.04 21.08 -2.33
CA PHE A 41 9.40 20.42 -3.58
C PHE A 41 10.39 21.27 -4.39
N GLN A 42 11.66 20.88 -4.34
CA GLN A 42 12.75 21.54 -5.06
C GLN A 42 12.93 20.97 -6.47
N GLY A 43 13.55 21.74 -7.36
CA GLY A 43 13.90 21.31 -8.72
C GLY A 43 12.82 21.56 -9.77
N TYR A 44 11.64 22.01 -9.36
CA TYR A 44 10.63 22.59 -10.24
C TYR A 44 10.94 24.06 -10.52
N GLY A 45 10.35 24.59 -11.59
CA GLY A 45 10.59 25.95 -12.02
C GLY A 45 11.47 25.99 -13.26
N GLY A 46 11.06 26.78 -14.25
CA GLY A 46 11.79 26.93 -15.49
C GLY A 46 13.18 27.49 -15.26
N LYS A 47 14.21 26.76 -15.69
CA LYS A 47 15.55 27.34 -15.82
C LYS A 47 15.49 28.49 -16.83
N LYS A 48 16.24 29.56 -16.56
CA LYS A 48 16.36 30.69 -17.49
C LYS A 48 17.13 30.23 -18.72
N ILE A 49 16.39 29.93 -19.79
CA ILE A 49 16.93 29.50 -21.08
C ILE A 49 16.55 30.57 -22.10
N HIS A 50 17.45 30.82 -23.05
CA HIS A 50 17.18 31.77 -24.13
C HIS A 50 15.94 31.33 -24.93
N PRO A 51 14.97 32.22 -25.20
CA PRO A 51 13.71 31.86 -25.84
C PRO A 51 13.87 31.10 -27.18
N LEU A 52 14.91 31.42 -27.96
CA LEU A 52 15.21 30.76 -29.24
C LEU A 52 15.60 29.29 -29.12
N TYR A 53 16.17 28.88 -27.96
CA TYR A 53 16.67 27.52 -27.73
C TYR A 53 15.77 26.73 -26.77
N ARG A 54 14.53 27.19 -26.57
CA ARG A 54 13.56 26.50 -25.73
C ARG A 54 12.98 25.30 -26.48
N THR A 55 13.11 24.10 -25.91
CA THR A 55 12.50 22.88 -26.46
C THR A 55 11.18 22.57 -25.75
N TRP A 56 10.31 21.79 -26.41
CA TRP A 56 9.03 21.37 -25.81
C TRP A 56 9.23 20.59 -24.49
N ASN A 57 10.26 19.74 -24.43
CA ASN A 57 10.57 18.95 -23.24
C ASN A 57 10.92 19.79 -22.02
N GLN A 58 11.42 21.03 -22.21
CA GLN A 58 11.67 21.97 -21.11
C GLN A 58 10.38 22.52 -20.48
N THR A 59 9.21 22.18 -21.04
CA THR A 59 7.90 22.50 -20.43
C THR A 59 7.61 21.57 -19.25
N TYR A 60 8.04 20.31 -19.32
CA TYR A 60 7.91 19.37 -18.20
C TYR A 60 8.74 19.87 -17.01
N GLY A 61 8.15 19.84 -15.81
CA GLY A 61 8.81 20.30 -14.58
C GLY A 61 9.02 21.83 -14.47
N SER A 62 8.66 22.61 -15.49
CA SER A 62 8.87 24.07 -15.48
C SER A 62 7.93 24.83 -14.54
N LYS A 63 6.83 24.21 -14.11
CA LYS A 63 5.87 24.77 -13.16
C LYS A 63 6.13 24.22 -11.77
N THR A 64 6.18 25.10 -10.79
CA THR A 64 6.25 24.73 -9.37
C THR A 64 4.90 24.21 -8.90
N PRO A 65 4.87 23.14 -8.10
CA PRO A 65 3.61 22.61 -7.63
C PRO A 65 2.96 23.57 -6.63
N THR A 66 1.64 23.63 -6.66
CA THR A 66 0.81 24.56 -5.89
C THR A 66 0.00 23.84 -4.83
N VAL A 67 -0.60 24.59 -3.90
CA VAL A 67 -1.45 24.03 -2.83
C VAL A 67 -2.64 23.22 -3.36
N HIS A 68 -3.07 23.49 -4.59
CA HIS A 68 -4.22 22.83 -5.23
C HIS A 68 -3.83 21.52 -5.95
N GLU A 69 -2.54 21.29 -6.16
CA GLU A 69 -2.00 20.07 -6.77
C GLU A 69 -1.50 19.07 -5.72
N MET A 70 -1.33 19.53 -4.48
CA MET A 70 -0.88 18.70 -3.36
C MET A 70 -1.95 17.70 -2.92
N GLN A 71 -1.49 16.51 -2.54
CA GLN A 71 -2.35 15.46 -1.99
C GLN A 71 -2.79 15.82 -0.57
N THR A 72 -4.07 15.60 -0.26
CA THR A 72 -4.62 15.81 1.09
C THR A 72 -4.49 14.58 1.98
N GLN A 73 -4.22 13.40 1.38
CA GLN A 73 -4.02 12.11 2.05
C GLN A 73 -2.92 11.33 1.34
N PHE A 74 -2.13 10.57 2.09
CA PHE A 74 -1.02 9.78 1.55
C PHE A 74 -0.90 8.44 2.28
N ASN A 75 -1.41 7.37 1.66
CA ASN A 75 -1.46 6.04 2.23
C ASN A 75 -0.31 5.19 1.66
N VAL A 76 0.77 5.03 2.43
CA VAL A 76 1.92 4.21 2.05
C VAL A 76 1.87 2.85 2.71
N THR A 77 2.20 1.82 1.93
CA THR A 77 2.49 0.49 2.45
C THR A 77 3.88 0.44 3.05
N SER A 78 3.98 0.10 4.33
CA SER A 78 5.30 -0.06 4.98
C SER A 78 5.99 -1.33 4.50
N HIS A 79 7.23 -1.22 4.01
CA HIS A 79 8.04 -2.37 3.62
C HIS A 79 8.96 -2.87 4.73
N ARG A 80 8.86 -2.32 5.96
CA ARG A 80 9.76 -2.64 7.08
C ARG A 80 9.87 -4.13 7.40
N PHE A 81 8.74 -4.84 7.43
CA PHE A 81 8.73 -6.29 7.66
C PHE A 81 9.47 -7.04 6.55
N SER A 82 9.14 -6.74 5.29
CA SER A 82 9.75 -7.40 4.13
C SER A 82 11.23 -7.06 3.98
N GLU A 83 11.66 -5.84 4.31
CA GLU A 83 13.07 -5.43 4.34
C GLU A 83 13.89 -6.29 5.30
N LEU A 84 13.36 -6.55 6.50
CA LEU A 84 14.01 -7.42 7.48
C LEU A 84 14.13 -8.86 6.96
N GLN A 85 13.07 -9.39 6.36
CA GLN A 85 13.10 -10.74 5.79
C GLN A 85 14.07 -10.83 4.59
N LEU A 86 14.13 -9.79 3.76
CA LEU A 86 15.01 -9.76 2.58
C LEU A 86 16.49 -9.83 2.97
N GLN A 87 16.87 -9.27 4.12
CA GLN A 87 18.24 -9.35 4.63
C GLN A 87 18.68 -10.78 4.97
N SER A 88 17.75 -11.65 5.39
CA SER A 88 18.07 -13.05 5.71
C SER A 88 18.33 -13.95 4.50
N GLY A 89 18.02 -13.48 3.29
CA GLY A 89 18.24 -14.24 2.05
C GLY A 89 17.18 -15.33 1.81
N MET A 90 17.54 -16.29 0.95
CA MET A 90 16.64 -17.40 0.61
C MET A 90 16.54 -18.39 1.77
N TYR A 91 15.33 -18.88 2.02
CA TYR A 91 15.11 -19.91 3.03
C TYR A 91 15.72 -21.24 2.58
N GLU A 92 16.51 -21.85 3.47
CA GLU A 92 17.05 -23.20 3.31
C GLU A 92 16.50 -24.10 4.42
N ASP A 93 16.12 -25.32 4.08
CA ASP A 93 15.66 -26.31 5.07
C ASP A 93 16.84 -27.13 5.59
N HIS A 94 17.06 -27.10 6.91
CA HIS A 94 18.07 -27.88 7.62
C HIS A 94 17.46 -28.81 8.68
N GLY A 95 16.14 -29.01 8.66
CA GLY A 95 15.43 -29.88 9.59
C GLY A 95 15.54 -31.36 9.25
N PHE A 96 15.64 -32.23 10.27
CA PHE A 96 15.49 -33.68 10.09
C PHE A 96 14.02 -34.08 10.16
N ASN A 97 13.62 -35.04 9.31
CA ASN A 97 12.28 -35.64 9.37
C ASN A 97 12.16 -36.54 10.61
N THR A 98 11.58 -35.98 11.68
CA THR A 98 11.38 -36.66 12.98
C THR A 98 9.93 -37.04 13.25
N ALA A 99 9.04 -36.81 12.29
CA ALA A 99 7.64 -37.18 12.44
C ALA A 99 7.52 -38.71 12.61
N LEU A 100 6.93 -39.14 13.73
CA LEU A 100 6.55 -40.53 13.94
C LEU A 100 5.46 -40.90 12.93
N GLU A 101 5.60 -42.07 12.33
CA GLU A 101 4.63 -42.62 11.38
C GLU A 101 3.24 -42.68 12.04
N ARG A 102 2.29 -41.91 11.51
CA ARG A 102 0.89 -41.96 11.95
C ARG A 102 0.11 -42.89 11.05
N SER A 103 0.26 -44.19 11.27
CA SER A 103 -0.56 -45.16 10.55
C SER A 103 -2.01 -45.06 11.02
N LYS A 104 -2.95 -44.94 10.09
CA LYS A 104 -4.40 -44.89 10.39
C LYS A 104 -4.91 -46.18 11.03
N VAL A 105 -4.12 -47.27 10.93
CA VAL A 105 -4.41 -48.61 11.43
C VAL A 105 -3.87 -48.80 12.86
N MET A 106 -2.67 -48.30 13.14
CA MET A 106 -2.05 -48.28 14.47
C MET A 106 -2.52 -47.04 15.25
N VAL A 107 -3.83 -46.86 15.36
CA VAL A 107 -4.38 -46.04 16.43
C VAL A 107 -4.06 -46.80 17.72
N SER A 108 -3.14 -46.29 18.55
CA SER A 108 -2.93 -46.84 19.88
C SER A 108 -4.28 -46.96 20.58
N ALA A 109 -4.48 -48.04 21.33
CA ALA A 109 -5.76 -48.38 21.97
C ALA A 109 -6.36 -47.22 22.80
N GLU A 110 -5.56 -46.23 23.17
CA GLU A 110 -5.92 -45.02 23.90
C GLU A 110 -6.82 -44.06 23.10
N ILE A 111 -6.66 -43.96 21.77
CA ILE A 111 -7.47 -43.04 20.93
C ILE A 111 -8.78 -43.71 20.45
N GLN A 112 -8.82 -45.05 20.39
CA GLN A 112 -10.04 -45.80 20.04
C GLN A 112 -11.20 -45.53 21.02
N ASN A 113 -10.90 -45.32 22.31
CA ASN A 113 -11.90 -45.10 23.37
C ASN A 113 -12.58 -43.71 23.32
N ARG A 114 -12.12 -42.79 22.48
CA ARG A 114 -12.76 -41.49 22.26
C ARG A 114 -13.58 -41.41 20.97
N ARG A 115 -13.73 -42.51 20.22
CA ARG A 115 -14.69 -42.54 19.11
C ARG A 115 -16.10 -42.64 19.71
N PRO A 116 -17.00 -41.68 19.44
CA PRO A 116 -18.40 -41.83 19.84
C PRO A 116 -18.95 -43.11 19.18
N GLN A 117 -19.49 -44.00 20.01
CA GLN A 117 -20.10 -45.25 19.55
C GLN A 117 -21.27 -44.91 18.62
N LYS A 118 -21.21 -45.43 17.39
CA LYS A 118 -22.33 -45.36 16.44
C LYS A 118 -23.51 -46.13 17.07
N PRO A 119 -24.72 -45.55 17.17
CA PRO A 119 -25.87 -46.28 17.70
C PRO A 119 -26.19 -47.49 16.80
N PRO A 120 -26.60 -48.63 17.39
CA PRO A 120 -26.90 -49.84 16.63
C PRO A 120 -28.09 -49.61 15.69
N ASN A 121 -27.96 -50.16 14.48
CA ASN A 121 -28.85 -50.06 13.32
C ASN A 121 -30.34 -49.87 13.63
N SER A 122 -30.89 -48.73 13.20
CA SER A 122 -32.32 -48.62 12.91
C SER A 122 -32.58 -49.25 11.55
N HIS A 123 -33.05 -50.48 11.53
CA HIS A 123 -33.65 -51.05 10.34
C HIS A 123 -34.91 -50.25 9.97
N ASN A 124 -35.02 -49.91 8.69
CA ASN A 124 -36.20 -49.37 7.98
C ASN A 124 -36.51 -47.87 8.17
N ALA A 125 -36.04 -47.07 7.23
CA ALA A 125 -36.77 -45.89 6.75
C ALA A 125 -36.44 -45.67 5.27
N GLU A 126 -37.47 -45.42 4.48
CA GLU A 126 -37.50 -45.32 3.02
C GLU A 126 -36.43 -44.43 2.39
N VAL A 127 -36.02 -44.80 1.18
CA VAL A 127 -35.35 -43.91 0.22
C VAL A 127 -36.41 -42.99 -0.40
N PRO A 128 -36.20 -41.67 -0.36
CA PRO A 128 -36.53 -40.90 -1.55
C PRO A 128 -35.43 -39.90 -1.93
N GLY A 129 -35.07 -39.95 -3.22
CA GLY A 129 -34.77 -38.73 -3.97
C GLY A 129 -33.32 -38.26 -3.99
N SER A 130 -32.58 -38.74 -4.99
CA SER A 130 -31.43 -38.03 -5.55
C SER A 130 -31.84 -36.63 -6.00
N ARG A 131 -31.26 -35.58 -5.42
CA ARG A 131 -31.02 -34.28 -6.05
C ARG A 131 -29.79 -33.68 -5.38
N GLY A 132 -28.77 -33.38 -6.19
CA GLY A 132 -27.50 -32.85 -5.72
C GLY A 132 -27.67 -31.45 -5.17
N ASP A 133 -27.19 -31.25 -3.95
CA ASP A 133 -27.00 -29.93 -3.38
C ASP A 133 -25.53 -29.55 -3.51
N GLU A 134 -25.31 -28.69 -4.50
CA GLU A 134 -24.08 -27.95 -4.77
C GLU A 134 -23.69 -27.10 -3.54
N PRO A 135 -22.44 -27.18 -3.02
CA PRO A 135 -22.05 -26.39 -1.87
C PRO A 135 -21.97 -24.88 -2.23
N GLN A 136 -22.82 -24.08 -1.57
CA GLN A 136 -23.05 -22.64 -1.78
C GLN A 136 -21.87 -21.67 -1.46
N TRP A 137 -20.60 -22.09 -1.53
CA TRP A 137 -19.48 -21.17 -1.23
C TRP A 137 -18.96 -20.38 -2.45
N ILE A 138 -19.58 -20.49 -3.62
CA ILE A 138 -19.30 -19.61 -4.76
C ILE A 138 -20.35 -18.49 -4.80
N GLN A 139 -19.99 -17.31 -4.30
CA GLN A 139 -20.72 -16.08 -4.61
C GLN A 139 -19.98 -15.38 -5.77
N PRO A 140 -20.61 -15.19 -6.95
CA PRO A 140 -20.05 -14.38 -8.01
C PRO A 140 -20.17 -12.90 -7.67
N TRP A 141 -19.08 -12.16 -7.87
CA TRP A 141 -19.06 -10.71 -7.85
C TRP A 141 -19.94 -10.19 -9.03
N ALA A 142 -21.23 -9.99 -8.78
CA ALA A 142 -22.10 -9.26 -9.70
C ALA A 142 -22.14 -7.79 -9.21
N GLN A 143 -21.56 -6.87 -9.99
CA GLN A 143 -22.28 -5.99 -10.93
C GLN A 143 -23.13 -4.94 -10.20
N GLY A 144 -22.76 -3.67 -10.42
CA GLY A 144 -23.19 -2.55 -9.60
C GLY A 144 -24.48 -1.86 -10.03
N THR A 145 -24.73 -0.75 -9.33
CA THR A 145 -25.33 0.50 -9.78
C THR A 145 -24.74 1.62 -8.94
#